data_AF-A0A5N5MYR1-F1
#
_entry.id   AF-A0A5N5MYR1-F1
#
_cell.length_a   1.000
_cell.length_b   1.000
_cell.length_c   1.000
_cell.angle_alpha   90.00
_cell.angle_beta   90.00
_cell.angle_gamma   90.00
#
_symmetry.space_group_name_H-M   'P 1'
#
loop_
_entity.id
_entity.type
_entity.pdbx_description
1 polymer ?
#
loop_
_entity_poly.entity_id
_entity_poly.type
_entity_poly.pdbx_seq_one_letter_code
_entity_poly.pdbx_strand_id
1 'polypeptide(L)'
;MTILTTVQSHPKLTIAVSVSATLLTAAYLAKRQLNSLCPGVSLSSLPRSSAIRILISTAEEHTTQAPPPPPPWGLTTSPLLPSWSSSTKPANDEKTSHTIHSFLALQTTIPTSLLSTYSSSSTPTPTSNNNDEDAYPLTQALLSAFLSARSTGPEARFFLDVDLPTLPISFSSPGAHLFGRSNPGELGAFLLGTWSTARHLSVSPTTTPLPADVPRPPTAFPSNKIRVAEEEKPDAAGAVMYWRAPAGLVETVDRLAAARGMPWRMVEGGYQEWIVERTPKEEEVRVTYVTVETGSLYPGAGHGEREGEGGGKRDWKKMPGWMYQLHVAYAQWLLWKTLRRLRRGREQRVG
;
A
#
# COMPACT_ATOMS: atom_id res chain seq x y z
N MET A 1 6.99 -42.63 -26.39
CA MET A 1 5.96 -42.88 -25.35
C MET A 1 5.40 -41.52 -24.95
N THR A 2 4.14 -41.23 -25.27
CA THR A 2 3.54 -39.89 -25.13
C THR A 2 3.16 -39.62 -23.68
N ILE A 3 3.23 -38.35 -23.25
CA ILE A 3 2.85 -37.89 -21.88
C ILE A 3 1.45 -38.40 -21.47
N LEU A 4 0.52 -38.54 -22.43
CA LEU A 4 -0.79 -39.14 -22.19
C LEU A 4 -0.72 -40.61 -21.73
N THR A 5 0.15 -41.42 -22.34
CA THR A 5 0.28 -42.86 -22.02
C THR A 5 0.88 -43.11 -20.63
N THR A 6 1.77 -42.23 -20.16
CA THR A 6 2.35 -42.28 -18.80
C THR A 6 1.42 -41.74 -17.71
N VAL A 7 0.54 -40.79 -18.04
CA VAL A 7 -0.50 -40.32 -17.10
C VAL A 7 -1.57 -41.41 -16.91
N GLN A 8 -2.00 -42.07 -17.97
CA GLN A 8 -3.01 -43.14 -17.89
C GLN A 8 -2.56 -44.36 -17.07
N SER A 9 -1.27 -44.70 -17.06
CA SER A 9 -0.74 -45.84 -16.29
C SER A 9 -0.55 -45.56 -14.79
N HIS A 10 -0.71 -44.31 -14.33
CA HIS A 10 -0.40 -43.92 -12.95
C HIS A 10 -1.54 -43.10 -12.31
N PRO A 11 -2.47 -43.74 -11.58
CA PRO A 11 -3.69 -43.09 -11.07
C PRO A 11 -3.40 -41.91 -10.11
N LYS A 12 -2.30 -41.97 -9.34
CA LYS A 12 -1.87 -40.86 -8.47
C LYS A 12 -1.44 -39.63 -9.28
N LEU A 13 -0.81 -39.84 -10.44
CA LEU A 13 -0.39 -38.75 -11.33
C LEU A 13 -1.61 -38.10 -12.00
N THR A 14 -2.58 -38.90 -12.43
CA THR A 14 -3.86 -38.41 -12.98
C THR A 14 -4.62 -37.55 -11.96
N ILE A 15 -4.72 -38.00 -10.69
CA ILE A 15 -5.36 -37.23 -9.63
C ILE A 15 -4.60 -35.92 -9.37
N ALA A 16 -3.26 -35.96 -9.30
CA ALA A 16 -2.46 -34.76 -9.09
C ALA A 16 -2.63 -33.74 -10.24
N VAL A 17 -2.64 -34.21 -11.49
CA VAL A 17 -2.87 -33.38 -12.68
C VAL A 17 -4.28 -32.81 -12.69
N SER A 18 -5.31 -33.60 -12.38
CA SER A 18 -6.70 -33.12 -12.36
C SER A 18 -6.91 -32.07 -11.27
N VAL A 19 -6.43 -32.32 -10.05
CA VAL A 19 -6.50 -31.35 -8.94
C VAL A 19 -5.77 -30.06 -9.30
N SER A 20 -4.57 -30.18 -9.89
CA SER A 20 -3.81 -29.00 -10.33
C SER A 20 -4.56 -28.21 -11.40
N ALA A 21 -5.14 -28.88 -12.40
CA ALA A 21 -5.95 -28.23 -13.43
C ALA A 21 -7.18 -27.51 -12.87
N THR A 22 -7.89 -28.14 -11.93
CA THR A 22 -9.04 -27.54 -11.24
C THR A 22 -8.62 -26.31 -10.42
N LEU A 23 -7.53 -26.40 -9.65
CA LEU A 23 -7.00 -25.28 -8.86
C LEU A 23 -6.55 -24.11 -9.76
N LEU A 24 -5.87 -24.41 -10.87
CA LEU A 24 -5.45 -23.39 -11.84
C LEU A 24 -6.65 -22.70 -12.49
N THR A 25 -7.70 -23.45 -12.82
CA THR A 25 -8.94 -22.90 -13.39
C THR A 25 -9.66 -22.03 -12.38
N ALA A 26 -9.78 -22.49 -11.13
CA ALA A 26 -10.38 -21.70 -10.05
C ALA A 26 -9.59 -20.41 -9.78
N ALA A 27 -8.26 -20.49 -9.73
CA ALA A 27 -7.38 -19.33 -9.58
C ALA A 27 -7.52 -18.35 -10.75
N TYR A 28 -7.58 -18.86 -11.98
CA TYR A 28 -7.79 -18.04 -13.17
C TYR A 28 -9.14 -17.32 -13.16
N LEU A 29 -10.23 -18.01 -12.83
CA LEU A 29 -11.56 -17.42 -12.73
C LEU A 29 -11.65 -16.38 -11.61
N ALA A 30 -11.08 -16.69 -10.44
CA ALA A 30 -11.00 -15.75 -9.32
C ALA A 30 -10.21 -14.49 -9.71
N LYS A 31 -9.06 -14.66 -10.37
CA LYS A 31 -8.25 -13.53 -10.86
C LYS A 31 -9.00 -12.71 -11.91
N ARG A 32 -9.73 -13.35 -12.83
CA ARG A 32 -10.56 -12.67 -13.82
C ARG A 32 -11.66 -11.85 -13.15
N GLN A 33 -12.31 -12.40 -12.13
CA GLN A 33 -13.32 -11.68 -11.36
C GLN A 33 -12.72 -10.49 -10.60
N LEU A 34 -11.56 -10.66 -9.97
CA LEU A 34 -10.84 -9.58 -9.29
C LEU A 34 -10.44 -8.45 -10.25
N ASN A 35 -9.96 -8.79 -11.45
CA ASN A 35 -9.65 -7.79 -12.48
C ASN A 35 -10.89 -6.98 -12.92
N SER A 36 -12.08 -7.58 -12.87
CA SER A 36 -13.33 -6.88 -13.20
C SER A 36 -13.83 -5.99 -12.06
N LEU A 37 -13.64 -6.40 -10.80
CA LEU A 37 -14.16 -5.66 -9.63
C LEU A 37 -13.21 -4.58 -9.13
N CYS A 38 -11.92 -4.85 -9.23
CA CYS A 38 -10.82 -4.01 -8.76
C CYS A 38 -9.78 -3.90 -9.89
N PRO A 39 -10.11 -3.23 -11.01
CA PRO A 39 -9.18 -3.06 -12.12
C PRO A 39 -7.97 -2.22 -11.69
N GLY A 40 -6.82 -2.57 -12.26
CA GLY A 40 -5.61 -1.76 -12.15
C GLY A 40 -5.72 -0.50 -13.00
N VAL A 41 -5.21 0.62 -12.50
CA VAL A 41 -5.19 1.91 -13.20
C VAL A 41 -3.78 2.50 -13.23
N SER A 42 -3.56 3.43 -14.16
CA SER A 42 -2.26 4.11 -14.30
C SER A 42 -2.06 5.15 -13.21
N LEU A 43 -0.79 5.49 -12.92
CA LEU A 43 -0.44 6.56 -11.99
C LEU A 43 -1.09 7.90 -12.36
N SER A 44 -1.25 8.15 -13.66
CA SER A 44 -1.86 9.37 -14.20
C SER A 44 -3.35 9.52 -13.87
N SER A 45 -4.06 8.44 -13.56
CA SER A 45 -5.48 8.49 -13.19
C SER A 45 -5.70 8.87 -11.73
N LEU A 46 -4.67 8.81 -10.89
CA LEU A 46 -4.75 9.23 -9.49
C LEU A 46 -4.91 10.75 -9.39
N PRO A 47 -5.54 11.29 -8.33
CA PRO A 47 -5.57 12.73 -8.10
C PRO A 47 -4.17 13.31 -8.02
N ARG A 48 -3.97 14.54 -8.49
CA ARG A 48 -2.68 15.24 -8.34
C ARG A 48 -2.29 15.45 -6.88
N SER A 49 -3.28 15.49 -5.98
CA SER A 49 -3.12 15.57 -4.53
C SER A 49 -2.73 14.26 -3.86
N SER A 50 -2.75 13.13 -4.57
CA SER A 50 -2.30 11.82 -4.04
C SER A 50 -0.87 11.93 -3.56
N ALA A 51 -0.67 11.51 -2.31
CA ALA A 51 0.60 11.57 -1.63
C ALA A 51 1.59 10.57 -2.26
N ILE A 52 1.12 9.37 -2.63
CA ILE A 52 1.95 8.37 -3.34
C ILE A 52 2.25 8.82 -4.77
N ARG A 53 1.31 9.47 -5.46
CA ARG A 53 1.58 10.03 -6.80
C ARG A 53 2.76 10.99 -6.76
N ILE A 54 2.80 11.86 -5.76
CA ILE A 54 3.88 12.83 -5.57
C ILE A 54 5.18 12.12 -5.18
N LEU A 55 5.14 11.12 -4.29
CA LEU A 55 6.29 10.28 -3.96
C LEU A 55 6.96 9.72 -5.24
N ILE A 56 6.16 9.13 -6.13
CA ILE A 56 6.69 8.53 -7.36
C ILE A 56 7.20 9.61 -8.32
N SER A 57 6.44 10.69 -8.54
CA SER A 57 6.85 11.73 -9.49
C SER A 57 8.12 12.46 -9.05
N THR A 58 8.25 12.81 -7.76
CA THR A 58 9.46 13.46 -7.23
C THR A 58 10.66 12.53 -7.34
N ALA A 59 10.47 11.24 -7.10
CA ALA A 59 11.53 10.26 -7.23
C ALA A 59 11.95 10.07 -8.71
N GLU A 60 11.01 10.15 -9.66
CA GLU A 60 11.28 10.16 -11.10
C GLU A 60 12.04 11.43 -11.53
N GLU A 61 11.70 12.60 -10.99
CA GLU A 61 12.42 13.87 -11.27
C GLU A 61 13.89 13.83 -10.84
N HIS A 62 14.22 13.09 -9.77
CA HIS A 62 15.61 12.84 -9.37
C HIS A 62 16.38 11.92 -10.33
N THR A 63 15.69 11.27 -11.26
CA THR A 63 16.29 10.41 -12.29
C THR A 63 16.33 11.20 -13.59
N THR A 64 17.49 11.77 -13.93
CA THR A 64 17.70 12.78 -15.01
C THR A 64 17.42 12.30 -16.45
N GLN A 65 16.64 11.25 -16.67
CA GLN A 65 16.23 10.77 -17.99
C GLN A 65 14.75 10.40 -17.96
N ALA A 66 13.91 11.21 -18.63
CA ALA A 66 12.48 10.97 -18.75
C ALA A 66 12.22 9.75 -19.67
N PRO A 67 11.62 8.64 -19.17
CA PRO A 67 11.06 7.62 -20.03
C PRO A 67 9.55 7.85 -20.22
N PRO A 68 8.93 7.18 -21.22
CA PRO A 68 7.49 7.26 -21.49
C PRO A 68 6.63 6.87 -20.27
N PRO A 69 5.33 7.24 -20.25
CA PRO A 69 4.43 6.99 -19.13
C PRO A 69 4.47 5.51 -18.70
N PRO A 70 4.60 5.22 -17.40
CA PRO A 70 4.79 3.85 -16.94
C PRO A 70 3.56 2.99 -17.32
N PRO A 71 3.76 1.81 -17.92
CA PRO A 71 2.69 0.84 -18.12
C PRO A 71 2.11 0.42 -16.76
N PRO A 72 0.91 -0.20 -16.71
CA PRO A 72 0.26 -0.63 -15.47
C PRO A 72 1.02 -1.73 -14.69
N TRP A 73 2.27 -2.04 -15.05
CA TRP A 73 3.11 -3.13 -14.53
C TRP A 73 4.30 -2.62 -13.70
N GLY A 74 4.03 -1.68 -12.78
CA GLY A 74 5.07 -1.07 -11.97
C GLY A 74 6.01 -0.14 -12.75
N LEU A 75 7.06 0.32 -12.07
CA LEU A 75 7.98 1.30 -12.63
C LEU A 75 9.02 0.61 -13.54
N THR A 76 9.11 1.02 -14.80
CA THR A 76 10.04 0.47 -15.80
C THR A 76 11.49 0.79 -15.45
N THR A 77 11.71 2.03 -15.05
CA THR A 77 12.87 2.55 -14.34
C THR A 77 12.44 2.83 -12.92
N SER A 78 13.17 2.33 -11.93
CA SER A 78 12.75 2.55 -10.57
C SER A 78 13.46 3.76 -9.98
N PRO A 79 12.69 4.72 -9.45
CA PRO A 79 13.21 5.98 -9.02
C PRO A 79 13.93 5.84 -7.69
N LEU A 80 14.90 6.73 -7.47
CA LEU A 80 15.71 6.75 -6.27
C LEU A 80 15.00 7.53 -5.18
N LEU A 81 14.96 6.94 -3.98
CA LEU A 81 14.37 7.54 -2.80
C LEU A 81 15.43 7.84 -1.74
N PRO A 82 15.37 9.02 -1.11
CA PRO A 82 16.16 9.30 0.08
C PRO A 82 15.79 8.37 1.23
N SER A 83 16.78 7.97 2.04
CA SER A 83 16.50 7.37 3.36
C SER A 83 15.76 8.35 4.24
N TRP A 84 14.89 7.86 5.13
CA TRP A 84 14.31 8.70 6.16
C TRP A 84 15.44 9.27 7.05
N SER A 85 15.71 10.58 6.97
CA SER A 85 16.80 11.19 7.73
C SER A 85 16.55 11.09 9.23
N SER A 86 17.58 10.69 9.98
CA SER A 86 17.51 10.56 11.45
C SER A 86 17.83 11.84 12.20
N SER A 87 18.34 12.86 11.49
CA SER A 87 18.84 14.09 12.08
C SER A 87 18.45 15.29 11.24
N THR A 88 18.14 16.39 11.92
CA THR A 88 17.89 17.75 11.45
C THR A 88 19.10 18.32 10.69
N LYS A 89 19.47 17.75 9.55
CA LYS A 89 20.41 18.35 8.59
C LYS A 89 19.64 18.84 7.36
N PRO A 90 20.05 19.98 6.77
CA PRO A 90 19.34 20.59 5.65
C PRO A 90 19.30 19.66 4.43
N ALA A 91 18.24 19.81 3.63
CA ALA A 91 17.84 18.96 2.51
C ALA A 91 18.88 18.75 1.37
N ASN A 92 20.02 19.44 1.40
CA ASN A 92 21.01 19.39 0.32
C ASN A 92 21.94 18.17 0.36
N ASP A 93 21.97 17.41 1.47
CA ASP A 93 22.83 16.22 1.64
C ASP A 93 22.03 14.91 1.81
N GLU A 94 20.77 14.86 1.36
CA GLU A 94 19.93 13.66 1.54
C GLU A 94 20.39 12.53 0.62
N LYS A 95 21.13 11.57 1.17
CA LYS A 95 21.67 10.42 0.42
C LYS A 95 20.54 9.50 -0.05
N THR A 96 20.41 9.34 -1.36
CA THR A 96 19.54 8.33 -1.96
C THR A 96 20.08 6.94 -1.67
N SER A 97 19.27 6.13 -1.02
CA SER A 97 19.68 4.81 -0.52
C SER A 97 18.64 3.72 -0.79
N HIS A 98 17.44 4.11 -1.22
CA HIS A 98 16.34 3.21 -1.44
C HIS A 98 15.75 3.40 -2.84
N THR A 99 14.87 2.49 -3.20
CA THR A 99 14.22 2.51 -4.50
C THR A 99 12.86 1.83 -4.48
N ILE A 100 12.01 2.11 -5.47
CA ILE A 100 10.67 1.56 -5.56
C ILE A 100 10.69 0.24 -6.35
N HIS A 101 10.53 -0.90 -5.68
CA HIS A 101 10.50 -2.20 -6.33
C HIS A 101 9.24 -2.42 -7.17
N SER A 102 8.10 -1.93 -6.71
CA SER A 102 6.83 -2.04 -7.44
C SER A 102 5.81 -1.01 -7.01
N PHE A 103 4.89 -0.73 -7.92
CA PHE A 103 3.73 0.13 -7.71
C PHE A 103 2.48 -0.55 -8.28
N LEU A 104 1.35 -0.34 -7.62
CA LEU A 104 0.03 -0.74 -8.08
C LEU A 104 -1.01 0.26 -7.59
N ALA A 105 -1.92 0.66 -8.48
CA ALA A 105 -3.14 1.37 -8.14
C ALA A 105 -4.34 0.57 -8.62
N LEU A 106 -5.32 0.37 -7.73
CA LEU A 106 -6.57 -0.32 -8.00
C LEU A 106 -7.71 0.66 -7.76
N GLN A 107 -8.64 0.77 -8.71
CA GLN A 107 -9.70 1.76 -8.65
C GLN A 107 -11.06 1.13 -8.93
N THR A 108 -12.08 1.57 -8.21
CA THR A 108 -13.46 1.15 -8.45
C THR A 108 -14.42 2.27 -8.08
N THR A 109 -15.64 2.23 -8.60
CA THR A 109 -16.70 3.18 -8.26
C THR A 109 -17.74 2.48 -7.40
N ILE A 110 -18.14 3.12 -6.31
CA ILE A 110 -19.17 2.61 -5.41
C ILE A 110 -20.17 3.71 -5.05
N PRO A 111 -21.41 3.35 -4.67
CA PRO A 111 -22.35 4.32 -4.15
C PRO A 111 -21.83 4.99 -2.87
N THR A 112 -21.96 6.32 -2.77
CA THR A 112 -21.57 7.12 -1.59
C THR A 112 -22.20 6.57 -0.31
N SER A 113 -23.44 6.08 -0.42
CA SER A 113 -24.20 5.47 0.68
C SER A 113 -23.51 4.30 1.38
N LEU A 114 -22.63 3.55 0.69
CA LEU A 114 -21.90 2.43 1.31
C LEU A 114 -20.86 2.90 2.34
N LEU A 115 -20.26 4.08 2.12
CA LEU A 115 -19.26 4.65 3.03
C LEU A 115 -19.90 5.50 4.12
N SER A 116 -20.90 6.33 3.78
CA SER A 116 -21.57 7.18 4.76
C SER A 116 -22.24 6.37 5.87
N THR A 117 -22.92 5.27 5.51
CA THR A 117 -23.56 4.36 6.47
C THR A 117 -22.54 3.74 7.44
N TYR A 118 -21.34 3.43 6.94
CA TYR A 118 -20.26 2.86 7.75
C TYR A 118 -19.72 3.90 8.75
N SER A 119 -19.61 5.17 8.34
CA SER A 119 -19.19 6.29 9.21
C SER A 119 -20.16 6.52 10.39
N SER A 120 -21.47 6.50 10.12
CA SER A 120 -22.52 6.68 11.15
C SER A 120 -22.60 5.55 12.19
N SER A 121 -21.82 4.47 12.03
CA SER A 121 -21.69 3.39 13.02
C SER A 121 -21.00 3.84 14.31
N SER A 122 -20.24 4.92 14.23
CA SER A 122 -19.33 5.37 15.29
C SER A 122 -19.84 6.68 15.86
N THR A 123 -20.81 6.58 16.78
CA THR A 123 -21.40 7.66 17.60
C THR A 123 -22.19 8.73 16.84
N PRO A 124 -23.51 8.88 17.08
CA PRO A 124 -24.29 9.99 16.56
C PRO A 124 -24.00 11.25 17.39
N THR A 125 -23.14 12.14 16.90
CA THR A 125 -23.05 13.51 17.44
C THR A 125 -24.10 14.39 16.76
N PRO A 126 -25.01 15.04 17.51
CA PRO A 126 -26.16 15.76 16.99
C PRO A 126 -25.81 17.20 16.57
N THR A 127 -24.77 17.38 15.78
CA THR A 127 -24.43 18.68 15.16
C THR A 127 -24.00 18.46 13.73
N SER A 128 -24.99 18.28 12.84
CA SER A 128 -24.78 18.34 11.39
C SER A 128 -24.44 19.78 11.00
N ASN A 129 -23.18 20.15 11.16
CA ASN A 129 -22.60 21.24 10.40
C ASN A 129 -22.19 20.65 9.04
N ASN A 130 -22.31 21.44 7.97
CA ASN A 130 -22.01 21.12 6.56
C ASN A 130 -20.61 20.50 6.27
N ASN A 131 -19.79 20.22 7.29
CA ASN A 131 -18.47 19.60 7.19
C ASN A 131 -18.51 18.07 6.92
N ASP A 132 -19.68 17.42 6.99
CA ASP A 132 -19.83 15.98 6.70
C ASP A 132 -20.04 15.68 5.20
N GLU A 133 -20.08 16.71 4.35
CA GLU A 133 -20.34 16.56 2.92
C GLU A 133 -19.09 16.45 2.04
N ASP A 134 -17.88 16.39 2.61
CA ASP A 134 -16.65 16.22 1.82
C ASP A 134 -16.16 14.76 1.74
N ALA A 135 -15.07 14.49 1.02
CA ALA A 135 -14.52 13.14 0.85
C ALA A 135 -13.80 12.61 2.10
N TYR A 136 -13.45 13.48 3.05
CA TYR A 136 -12.61 13.12 4.20
C TYR A 136 -13.26 12.08 5.15
N PRO A 137 -14.50 12.24 5.63
CA PRO A 137 -15.14 11.24 6.48
C PRO A 137 -15.38 9.92 5.72
N LEU A 138 -15.58 9.98 4.40
CA LEU A 138 -15.71 8.79 3.56
C LEU A 138 -14.40 8.01 3.49
N THR A 139 -13.25 8.69 3.40
CA THR A 139 -11.92 8.07 3.48
C THR A 139 -11.68 7.42 4.84
N GLN A 140 -12.09 8.06 5.93
CA GLN A 140 -12.01 7.46 7.27
C GLN A 140 -12.86 6.19 7.39
N ALA A 141 -14.07 6.20 6.83
CA ALA A 141 -14.94 5.03 6.76
C ALA A 141 -14.32 3.89 5.92
N LEU A 142 -13.72 4.22 4.77
CA LEU A 142 -13.04 3.26 3.92
C LEU A 142 -11.86 2.59 4.63
N LEU A 143 -10.99 3.38 5.27
CA LEU A 143 -9.84 2.85 6.01
C LEU A 143 -10.29 1.99 7.20
N SER A 144 -11.32 2.44 7.93
CA SER A 144 -11.92 1.66 9.01
C SER A 144 -12.48 0.32 8.52
N ALA A 145 -13.15 0.31 7.35
CA ALA A 145 -13.64 -0.90 6.73
C ALA A 145 -12.50 -1.81 6.25
N PHE A 146 -11.40 -1.24 5.75
CA PHE A 146 -10.21 -1.99 5.37
C PHE A 146 -9.60 -2.71 6.58
N LEU A 147 -9.42 -2.01 7.69
CA LEU A 147 -8.85 -2.57 8.92
C LEU A 147 -9.77 -3.65 9.49
N SER A 148 -11.07 -3.39 9.57
CA SER A 148 -12.07 -4.38 10.00
C SER A 148 -12.13 -5.60 9.07
N ALA A 149 -12.02 -5.39 7.75
CA ALA A 149 -11.91 -6.48 6.82
C ALA A 149 -10.63 -7.29 7.11
N ARG A 150 -9.49 -6.63 7.34
CA ARG A 150 -8.21 -7.30 7.56
C ARG A 150 -8.19 -8.18 8.81
N SER A 151 -8.74 -7.75 9.94
CA SER A 151 -8.79 -8.55 11.19
C SER A 151 -9.63 -9.81 11.14
N THR A 152 -10.53 -9.95 10.18
CA THR A 152 -11.39 -11.14 10.07
C THR A 152 -10.83 -12.17 9.08
N GLY A 153 -9.62 -11.96 8.54
CA GLY A 153 -8.97 -12.86 7.59
C GLY A 153 -8.06 -13.91 8.21
N PRO A 154 -7.64 -14.92 7.42
CA PRO A 154 -6.60 -15.85 7.85
C PRO A 154 -5.29 -15.13 8.20
N GLU A 155 -4.95 -14.04 7.51
CA GLU A 155 -3.77 -13.21 7.82
C GLU A 155 -3.77 -12.64 9.23
N ALA A 156 -4.95 -12.32 9.78
CA ALA A 156 -5.07 -11.83 11.15
C ALA A 156 -4.68 -12.90 12.18
N ARG A 157 -4.72 -14.17 11.81
CA ARG A 157 -4.32 -15.27 12.70
C ARG A 157 -2.84 -15.63 12.58
N PHE A 158 -2.26 -15.44 11.40
CA PHE A 158 -0.92 -15.94 11.09
C PHE A 158 0.16 -14.86 11.01
N PHE A 159 -0.20 -13.61 10.69
CA PHE A 159 0.78 -12.57 10.32
C PHE A 159 0.54 -11.21 10.97
N LEU A 160 -0.68 -10.93 11.41
CA LEU A 160 -1.04 -9.63 11.98
C LEU A 160 -1.46 -9.88 13.42
N ASP A 161 -0.66 -9.44 14.39
CA ASP A 161 -1.06 -9.54 15.80
C ASP A 161 -2.38 -8.78 16.02
N VAL A 162 -3.26 -9.39 16.82
CA VAL A 162 -4.73 -9.26 16.76
C VAL A 162 -5.26 -7.94 17.36
N ASP A 163 -4.39 -7.11 17.92
CA ASP A 163 -4.78 -5.87 18.57
C ASP A 163 -4.93 -4.74 17.56
N LEU A 164 -5.97 -4.83 16.75
CA LEU A 164 -6.44 -3.67 15.98
C LEU A 164 -6.79 -2.55 16.97
N PRO A 165 -6.47 -1.29 16.66
CA PRO A 165 -6.96 -0.17 17.44
C PRO A 165 -8.50 -0.17 17.45
N THR A 166 -9.08 0.14 18.61
CA THR A 166 -10.53 0.24 18.79
C THR A 166 -11.09 1.26 17.82
N LEU A 167 -12.04 0.84 16.98
CA LEU A 167 -12.73 1.72 16.04
C LEU A 167 -13.75 2.58 16.80
N PRO A 168 -13.89 3.88 16.46
CA PRO A 168 -13.22 4.60 15.38
C PRO A 168 -11.78 4.98 15.74
N ILE A 169 -10.85 4.73 14.81
CA ILE A 169 -9.46 5.18 14.96
C ILE A 169 -9.43 6.69 14.78
N SER A 170 -8.80 7.40 15.71
CA SER A 170 -8.51 8.82 15.49
C SER A 170 -7.42 8.94 14.43
N PHE A 171 -7.83 9.19 13.18
CA PHE A 171 -6.92 9.37 12.05
C PHE A 171 -6.10 10.67 12.11
N SER A 172 -6.21 11.43 13.20
CA SER A 172 -5.47 12.66 13.47
C SER A 172 -4.07 12.44 14.05
N SER A 173 -3.69 11.21 14.40
CA SER A 173 -2.41 10.91 15.04
C SER A 173 -1.43 10.19 14.09
N PRO A 174 -0.50 10.92 13.44
CA PRO A 174 0.63 10.30 12.76
C PRO A 174 1.38 9.33 13.68
N GLY A 175 1.81 8.21 13.13
CA GLY A 175 2.47 7.13 13.85
C GLY A 175 1.53 6.17 14.58
N ALA A 176 0.21 6.38 14.52
CA ALA A 176 -0.75 5.44 15.10
C ALA A 176 -0.55 4.04 14.52
N HIS A 177 -0.35 3.05 15.41
CA HIS A 177 -0.22 1.65 15.05
C HIS A 177 -1.55 1.11 14.52
N LEU A 178 -1.54 0.54 13.31
CA LEU A 178 -2.74 0.04 12.64
C LEU A 178 -2.88 -1.47 12.75
N PHE A 179 -1.79 -2.21 12.54
CA PHE A 179 -1.74 -3.67 12.67
C PHE A 179 -0.29 -4.16 12.63
N GLY A 180 -0.08 -5.41 13.06
CA GLY A 180 1.24 -6.01 13.18
C GLY A 180 1.73 -5.92 14.62
N ARG A 181 3.03 -6.10 14.83
CA ARG A 181 3.62 -5.95 16.15
C ARG A 181 4.27 -4.59 16.28
N SER A 182 4.05 -3.96 17.43
CA SER A 182 4.48 -2.60 17.70
C SER A 182 5.97 -2.51 18.07
N ASN A 183 6.65 -3.63 18.32
CA ASN A 183 8.03 -3.60 18.78
C ASN A 183 9.00 -3.18 17.66
N PRO A 184 10.06 -2.43 18.01
CA PRO A 184 11.15 -2.12 17.09
C PRO A 184 11.74 -3.40 16.49
N GLY A 185 11.77 -3.48 15.16
CA GLY A 185 12.33 -4.62 14.42
C GLY A 185 11.33 -5.71 14.04
N GLU A 186 10.05 -5.57 14.36
CA GLU A 186 8.98 -6.49 13.93
C GLU A 186 8.15 -5.94 12.75
N LEU A 187 7.28 -6.79 12.19
CA LEU A 187 6.38 -6.40 11.10
C LEU A 187 5.30 -5.49 11.68
N GLY A 188 5.28 -4.23 11.27
CA GLY A 188 4.30 -3.26 11.74
C GLY A 188 3.82 -2.34 10.63
N ALA A 189 2.58 -1.88 10.73
CA ALA A 189 2.01 -0.85 9.88
C ALA A 189 1.47 0.32 10.71
N PHE A 190 1.78 1.52 10.26
CA PHE A 190 1.56 2.76 11.00
C PHE A 190 0.96 3.81 10.08
N LEU A 191 0.02 4.58 10.60
CA LEU A 191 -0.56 5.72 9.88
C LEU A 191 0.53 6.78 9.69
N LEU A 192 0.82 7.17 8.44
CA LEU A 192 1.68 8.31 8.16
C LEU A 192 0.90 9.62 8.34
N GLY A 193 -0.33 9.65 7.84
CA GLY A 193 -1.24 10.78 7.98
C GLY A 193 -2.38 10.72 6.97
N THR A 194 -3.20 11.76 6.99
CA THR A 194 -4.33 11.93 6.08
C THR A 194 -4.26 13.28 5.36
N TRP A 195 -4.82 13.36 4.17
CA TRP A 195 -4.95 14.61 3.41
C TRP A 195 -6.37 14.79 2.89
N SER A 196 -6.74 16.04 2.60
CA SER A 196 -8.04 16.41 2.07
C SER A 196 -7.90 17.70 1.26
N THR A 197 -8.42 17.69 0.03
CA THR A 197 -8.47 18.87 -0.81
C THR A 197 -9.47 19.90 -0.29
N ALA A 198 -10.63 19.47 0.19
CA ALA A 198 -11.67 20.33 0.76
C ALA A 198 -11.25 20.97 2.10
N ARG A 199 -10.58 20.20 2.97
CA ARG A 199 -10.15 20.66 4.29
C ARG A 199 -8.74 21.26 4.32
N HIS A 200 -8.08 21.34 3.16
CA HIS A 200 -6.69 21.78 3.03
C HIS A 200 -5.70 21.02 3.95
N LEU A 201 -5.97 19.74 4.20
CA LEU A 201 -5.12 18.86 5.00
C LEU A 201 -4.08 18.21 4.09
N SER A 202 -2.83 18.16 4.53
CA SER A 202 -1.72 17.60 3.75
C SER A 202 -0.88 16.65 4.61
N VAL A 203 -0.27 15.66 3.96
CA VAL A 203 0.77 14.82 4.53
C VAL A 203 2.11 15.48 4.24
N SER A 204 2.87 15.80 5.28
CA SER A 204 4.17 16.46 5.15
C SER A 204 5.08 16.05 6.30
N PRO A 205 6.32 15.59 6.04
CA PRO A 205 7.26 15.20 7.11
C PRO A 205 7.45 16.27 8.19
N THR A 206 7.36 17.54 7.81
CA THR A 206 7.54 18.69 8.69
C THR A 206 6.33 18.98 9.60
N THR A 207 5.12 18.60 9.19
CA THR A 207 3.89 18.85 9.95
C THR A 207 3.28 17.59 10.55
N THR A 208 3.73 16.41 10.11
CA THR A 208 3.39 15.11 10.69
C THR A 208 4.65 14.44 11.26
N PRO A 209 5.27 15.02 12.31
CA PRO A 209 6.40 14.37 12.96
C PRO A 209 5.94 13.05 13.58
N LEU A 210 6.65 11.97 13.26
CA LEU A 210 6.39 10.68 13.89
C LEU A 210 6.92 10.71 15.33
N PRO A 211 6.20 10.11 16.29
CA PRO A 211 6.71 9.93 17.65
C PRO A 211 8.07 9.22 17.64
N ALA A 212 8.94 9.56 18.61
CA ALA A 212 10.32 9.07 18.64
C ALA A 212 10.42 7.55 18.83
N ASP A 213 9.41 6.96 19.44
CA ASP A 213 9.25 5.52 19.72
C ASP A 213 8.65 4.73 18.55
N VAL A 214 8.09 5.40 17.54
CA VAL A 214 7.49 4.74 16.38
C VAL A 214 8.57 4.41 15.34
N PRO A 215 8.62 3.15 14.84
CA PRO A 215 9.55 2.76 13.77
C PRO A 215 9.43 3.66 12.54
N ARG A 216 10.50 4.35 12.15
CA ARG A 216 10.46 5.28 11.00
C ARG A 216 10.18 4.57 9.67
N PRO A 217 9.53 5.21 8.68
CA PRO A 217 9.33 4.65 7.34
C PRO A 217 10.67 4.26 6.67
N PRO A 218 10.64 3.32 5.70
CA PRO A 218 11.86 2.92 5.00
C PRO A 218 12.51 4.08 4.22
N THR A 219 11.71 4.99 3.66
CA THR A 219 12.21 6.09 2.81
C THR A 219 11.59 7.43 3.18
N ALA A 220 12.25 8.55 2.92
CA ALA A 220 11.61 9.86 3.12
C ALA A 220 10.38 10.00 2.21
N PHE A 221 9.41 10.79 2.66
CA PHE A 221 8.12 10.94 1.99
C PHE A 221 7.87 12.41 1.66
N PRO A 222 7.67 12.82 0.40
CA PRO A 222 7.52 14.24 0.06
C PRO A 222 6.19 14.81 0.54
N SER A 223 6.15 16.14 0.70
CA SER A 223 4.94 16.86 1.07
C SER A 223 3.96 16.96 -0.10
N ASN A 224 2.68 16.69 0.13
CA ASN A 224 1.63 16.94 -0.88
C ASN A 224 0.94 18.31 -0.74
N LYS A 225 1.43 19.18 0.15
CA LYS A 225 0.81 20.47 0.50
C LYS A 225 0.51 21.36 -0.70
N ILE A 226 1.44 21.48 -1.65
CA ILE A 226 1.27 22.35 -2.83
C ILE A 226 0.08 21.88 -3.67
N ARG A 227 -0.01 20.58 -3.94
CA ARG A 227 -1.09 19.98 -4.74
C ARG A 227 -2.43 19.99 -4.02
N VAL A 228 -2.41 19.87 -2.69
CA VAL A 228 -3.60 20.04 -1.86
C VAL A 228 -4.08 21.49 -1.87
N ALA A 229 -3.22 22.48 -2.05
CA ALA A 229 -3.58 23.89 -1.98
C ALA A 229 -4.07 24.49 -3.31
N GLU A 230 -3.97 23.77 -4.44
CA GLU A 230 -4.47 24.21 -5.74
C GLU A 230 -5.99 24.54 -5.67
N GLU A 231 -6.45 25.55 -6.40
CA GLU A 231 -7.83 26.07 -6.31
C GLU A 231 -8.84 25.18 -7.07
N GLU A 232 -8.50 24.72 -8.28
CA GLU A 232 -9.37 23.86 -9.10
C GLU A 232 -9.03 22.38 -8.92
N LYS A 233 -9.73 21.71 -8.01
CA LYS A 233 -9.52 20.28 -7.74
C LYS A 233 -10.82 19.56 -7.38
N PRO A 234 -10.96 18.27 -7.73
CA PRO A 234 -12.06 17.46 -7.24
C PRO A 234 -11.99 17.33 -5.71
N ASP A 235 -13.15 17.23 -5.07
CA ASP A 235 -13.22 16.86 -3.66
C ASP A 235 -12.68 15.44 -3.49
N ALA A 236 -11.52 15.35 -2.85
CA ALA A 236 -10.75 14.15 -2.70
C ALA A 236 -10.02 14.16 -1.36
N ALA A 237 -9.97 12.99 -0.73
CA ALA A 237 -9.23 12.80 0.50
C ALA A 237 -8.53 11.45 0.49
N GLY A 238 -7.41 11.36 1.19
CA GLY A 238 -6.67 10.13 1.29
C GLY A 238 -6.05 9.90 2.67
N ALA A 239 -5.80 8.63 2.96
CA ALA A 239 -5.09 8.19 4.14
C ALA A 239 -3.87 7.38 3.71
N VAL A 240 -2.70 7.72 4.24
CA VAL A 240 -1.43 7.09 3.91
C VAL A 240 -0.95 6.33 5.12
N MET A 241 -0.63 5.05 4.94
CA MET A 241 0.13 4.30 5.92
C MET A 241 1.46 3.87 5.33
N TYR A 242 2.42 3.56 6.20
CA TYR A 242 3.61 2.82 5.83
C TYR A 242 3.68 1.52 6.62
N TRP A 243 4.39 0.57 6.07
CA TRP A 243 4.64 -0.71 6.71
C TRP A 243 6.11 -1.08 6.58
N ARG A 244 6.60 -1.91 7.50
CA ARG A 244 7.99 -2.37 7.51
C ARG A 244 8.09 -3.86 7.71
N ALA A 245 8.96 -4.50 6.95
CA ALA A 245 9.39 -5.85 7.22
C ALA A 245 10.41 -5.87 8.38
N PRO A 246 10.46 -6.95 9.17
CA PRO A 246 11.51 -7.17 10.16
C PRO A 246 12.90 -7.13 9.51
N ALA A 247 13.82 -6.31 10.00
CA ALA A 247 15.15 -6.14 9.41
C ALA A 247 15.92 -7.48 9.32
N GLY A 248 15.86 -8.29 10.38
CA GLY A 248 16.51 -9.61 10.38
C GLY A 248 15.91 -10.61 9.40
N LEU A 249 14.60 -10.48 9.08
CA LEU A 249 13.97 -11.29 8.05
C LEU A 249 14.44 -10.86 6.66
N VAL A 250 14.46 -9.56 6.38
CA VAL A 250 14.96 -9.00 5.12
C VAL A 250 16.41 -9.44 4.90
N GLU A 251 17.28 -9.26 5.89
CA GLU A 251 18.69 -9.65 5.82
C GLU A 251 18.87 -11.16 5.57
N THR A 252 18.09 -11.99 6.27
CA THR A 252 18.17 -13.44 6.12
C THR A 252 17.76 -13.89 4.71
N VAL A 253 16.65 -13.35 4.20
CA VAL A 253 16.15 -13.67 2.86
C VAL A 253 17.12 -13.16 1.80
N ASP A 254 17.65 -11.96 1.96
CA ASP A 254 18.59 -11.35 1.02
C ASP A 254 19.92 -12.10 0.96
N ARG A 255 20.44 -12.54 2.12
CA ARG A 255 21.63 -13.40 2.18
C ARG A 255 21.38 -14.74 1.48
N LEU A 256 20.23 -15.38 1.71
CA LEU A 256 19.87 -16.64 1.04
C LEU A 256 19.69 -16.45 -0.47
N ALA A 257 19.07 -15.35 -0.88
CA ALA A 257 18.91 -14.98 -2.29
C ALA A 257 20.28 -14.75 -2.95
N ALA A 258 21.18 -14.01 -2.29
CA ALA A 258 22.54 -13.78 -2.77
C ALA A 258 23.35 -15.09 -2.87
N ALA A 259 23.30 -15.94 -1.84
CA ALA A 259 23.98 -17.23 -1.83
C ALA A 259 23.52 -18.17 -2.96
N ARG A 260 22.27 -18.00 -3.43
CA ARG A 260 21.69 -18.78 -4.54
C ARG A 260 21.74 -18.06 -5.89
N GLY A 261 22.44 -16.94 -5.99
CA GLY A 261 22.54 -16.16 -7.23
C GLY A 261 21.20 -15.60 -7.73
N MET A 262 20.23 -15.40 -6.82
CA MET A 262 18.89 -14.95 -7.18
C MET A 262 18.91 -13.48 -7.61
N PRO A 263 18.23 -13.12 -8.72
CA PRO A 263 18.23 -11.77 -9.29
C PRO A 263 17.26 -10.80 -8.59
N TRP A 264 16.79 -11.14 -7.39
CA TRP A 264 15.77 -10.40 -6.64
C TRP A 264 16.15 -10.17 -5.19
N ARG A 265 15.43 -9.24 -4.54
CA ARG A 265 15.60 -8.87 -3.13
C ARG A 265 14.25 -8.81 -2.43
N MET A 266 14.24 -9.06 -1.12
CA MET A 266 13.08 -8.79 -0.29
C MET A 266 12.84 -7.27 -0.14
N VAL A 267 11.58 -6.88 -0.03
CA VAL A 267 11.20 -5.49 0.23
C VAL A 267 11.37 -5.18 1.71
N GLU A 268 11.86 -4.00 2.05
CA GLU A 268 12.03 -3.56 3.44
C GLU A 268 10.73 -3.02 4.03
N GLY A 269 9.78 -2.69 3.16
CA GLY A 269 8.51 -2.08 3.51
C GLY A 269 8.00 -1.24 2.36
N GLY A 270 7.00 -0.41 2.65
CA GLY A 270 6.35 0.36 1.62
C GLY A 270 5.26 1.26 2.16
N TYR A 271 4.49 1.83 1.24
CA TYR A 271 3.36 2.71 1.52
C TYR A 271 2.09 2.15 0.95
N GLN A 272 0.99 2.42 1.62
CA GLN A 272 -0.34 2.21 1.07
C GLN A 272 -1.16 3.47 1.23
N GLU A 273 -1.96 3.78 0.22
CA GLU A 273 -2.84 4.95 0.23
C GLU A 273 -4.25 4.53 -0.16
N TRP A 274 -5.22 4.95 0.65
CA TRP A 274 -6.65 4.84 0.32
C TRP A 274 -7.16 6.23 -0.02
N ILE A 275 -7.78 6.36 -1.19
CA ILE A 275 -8.27 7.62 -1.72
C ILE A 275 -9.77 7.48 -1.98
N VAL A 276 -10.52 8.49 -1.57
CA VAL A 276 -11.91 8.69 -1.99
C VAL A 276 -11.98 9.99 -2.76
N GLU A 277 -12.54 9.94 -3.97
CA GLU A 277 -12.86 11.10 -4.80
C GLU A 277 -14.37 11.14 -5.00
N ARG A 278 -14.98 12.30 -4.76
CA ARG A 278 -16.36 12.53 -5.18
C ARG A 278 -16.39 12.68 -6.68
N THR A 279 -17.29 11.93 -7.32
CA THR A 279 -17.52 12.09 -8.75
C THR A 279 -18.52 13.22 -8.98
N PRO A 280 -18.60 13.81 -10.19
CA PRO A 280 -19.64 14.78 -10.52
C PRO A 280 -21.07 14.24 -10.35
N LYS A 281 -21.22 12.91 -10.28
CA LYS A 281 -22.47 12.26 -9.88
C LYS A 281 -22.43 12.07 -8.36
N GLU A 282 -23.13 12.93 -7.63
CA GLU A 282 -23.07 13.01 -6.15
C GLU A 282 -23.37 11.68 -5.43
N GLU A 283 -24.08 10.75 -6.09
CA GLU A 283 -24.43 9.43 -5.56
C GLU A 283 -23.30 8.40 -5.62
N GLU A 284 -22.22 8.67 -6.36
CA GLU A 284 -21.09 7.78 -6.55
C GLU A 284 -19.77 8.42 -6.12
N VAL A 285 -18.95 7.60 -5.47
CA VAL A 285 -17.56 7.93 -5.17
C VAL A 285 -16.63 6.94 -5.85
N ARG A 286 -15.51 7.47 -6.30
CA ARG A 286 -14.39 6.68 -6.80
C ARG A 286 -13.48 6.38 -5.62
N VAL A 287 -13.22 5.10 -5.43
CA VAL A 287 -12.32 4.59 -4.41
C VAL A 287 -11.08 4.04 -5.08
N THR A 288 -9.92 4.50 -4.61
CA THR A 288 -8.63 4.05 -5.12
C THR A 288 -7.79 3.51 -3.97
N TYR A 289 -7.21 2.33 -4.16
CA TYR A 289 -6.24 1.72 -3.26
C TYR A 289 -4.91 1.59 -3.96
N VAL A 290 -3.87 2.16 -3.36
CA VAL A 290 -2.54 2.28 -3.94
C VAL A 290 -1.54 1.60 -3.03
N THR A 291 -0.60 0.86 -3.60
CA THR A 291 0.51 0.21 -2.88
C THR A 291 1.83 0.50 -3.56
N VAL A 292 2.83 0.88 -2.78
CA VAL A 292 4.22 1.08 -3.20
C VAL A 292 5.11 0.22 -2.34
N GLU A 293 6.02 -0.50 -2.98
CA GLU A 293 7.02 -1.32 -2.30
C GLU A 293 8.41 -0.74 -2.48
N THR A 294 9.18 -0.70 -1.40
CA THR A 294 10.51 -0.06 -1.34
C THR A 294 11.57 -1.03 -0.82
N GLY A 295 12.82 -0.78 -1.18
CA GLY A 295 13.96 -1.54 -0.69
C GLY A 295 15.28 -0.79 -0.85
N SER A 296 16.22 -1.12 0.01
CA SER A 296 17.56 -0.55 0.03
C SER A 296 18.40 -0.96 -1.18
N LEU A 297 19.24 -0.04 -1.64
CA LEU A 297 20.27 -0.22 -2.66
C LEU A 297 21.61 -0.70 -2.09
N TYR A 298 21.74 -0.65 -0.77
CA TYR A 298 22.97 -0.89 -0.01
C TYR A 298 22.73 -1.95 1.07
N PRO A 299 22.49 -3.22 0.69
CA PRO A 299 22.27 -4.29 1.65
C PRO A 299 23.57 -4.54 2.45
N GLY A 300 23.44 -4.76 3.76
CA GLY A 300 24.57 -5.12 4.64
C GLY A 300 25.30 -3.96 5.31
N ALA A 301 24.95 -2.70 5.03
CA ALA A 301 25.52 -1.53 5.73
C ALA A 301 24.91 -1.28 7.14
N GLY A 302 24.25 -2.28 7.74
CA GLY A 302 23.47 -2.13 8.96
C GLY A 302 24.20 -2.61 10.21
N HIS A 303 24.51 -1.66 11.10
CA HIS A 303 25.03 -1.79 12.48
C HIS A 303 26.50 -2.24 12.66
N GLY A 304 27.42 -1.28 12.49
CA GLY A 304 28.76 -1.38 13.10
C GLY A 304 29.90 -0.82 12.25
N GLU A 305 29.73 -0.75 10.93
CA GLU A 305 30.73 -0.12 10.07
C GLU A 305 30.54 1.39 10.10
N ARG A 306 31.56 2.09 10.62
CA ARG A 306 31.63 3.56 10.68
C ARG A 306 31.17 4.16 9.36
N GLU A 307 30.28 5.14 9.45
CA GLU A 307 30.02 6.11 8.37
C GLU A 307 31.36 6.72 7.92
N GLY A 308 32.02 6.10 6.94
CA GLY A 308 33.34 6.53 6.48
C GLY A 308 34.18 5.45 5.79
N GLU A 309 34.05 4.17 6.17
CA GLU A 309 34.92 3.11 5.65
C GLU A 309 34.12 1.81 5.47
N GLY A 310 33.59 1.59 4.26
CA GLY A 310 32.77 0.42 3.95
C GLY A 310 31.65 0.76 2.98
N GLY A 311 32.01 1.27 1.80
CA GLY A 311 31.04 1.56 0.75
C GLY A 311 30.38 0.28 0.27
N GLY A 312 29.24 -0.08 0.87
CA GLY A 312 28.38 -1.15 0.35
C GLY A 312 28.19 -0.93 -1.16
N LYS A 313 28.54 -1.93 -1.96
CA LYS A 313 28.40 -1.82 -3.42
C LYS A 313 26.92 -1.64 -3.72
N ARG A 314 26.57 -0.59 -4.48
CA ARG A 314 25.20 -0.39 -4.98
C ARG A 314 24.77 -1.67 -5.70
N ASP A 315 23.75 -2.34 -5.19
CA ASP A 315 23.26 -3.60 -5.72
C ASP A 315 21.77 -3.48 -6.06
N TRP A 316 21.52 -3.31 -7.36
CA TRP A 316 20.21 -3.13 -7.94
C TRP A 316 19.56 -4.48 -8.23
N LYS A 317 18.48 -4.82 -7.52
CA LYS A 317 17.70 -6.04 -7.77
C LYS A 317 16.23 -5.72 -7.90
N LYS A 318 15.60 -6.27 -8.94
CA LYS A 318 14.15 -6.09 -9.19
C LYS A 318 13.36 -7.23 -8.56
N MET A 319 12.11 -6.95 -8.19
CA MET A 319 11.19 -8.01 -7.80
C MET A 319 10.85 -8.89 -9.03
N PRO A 320 10.79 -10.23 -8.91
CA PRO A 320 10.41 -11.09 -10.02
C PRO A 320 8.97 -10.83 -10.49
N GLY A 321 8.71 -10.97 -11.79
CA GLY A 321 7.39 -10.70 -12.36
C GLY A 321 6.26 -11.55 -11.77
N TRP A 322 6.52 -12.81 -11.42
CA TRP A 322 5.52 -13.65 -10.76
C TRP A 322 5.16 -13.17 -9.35
N MET A 323 6.15 -12.64 -8.62
CA MET A 323 5.94 -12.08 -7.27
C MET A 323 5.15 -10.78 -7.36
N TYR A 324 5.38 -9.98 -8.40
CA TYR A 324 4.53 -8.83 -8.72
C TYR A 324 3.08 -9.23 -8.95
N GLN A 325 2.82 -10.25 -9.77
CA GLN A 325 1.45 -10.72 -10.02
C GLN A 325 0.77 -11.24 -8.75
N LEU A 326 1.54 -11.87 -7.85
CA LEU A 326 1.04 -12.28 -6.54
C LEU A 326 0.65 -11.07 -5.68
N HIS A 327 1.49 -10.04 -5.62
CA HIS A 327 1.16 -8.78 -4.95
C HIS A 327 -0.08 -8.12 -5.54
N VAL A 328 -0.23 -8.11 -6.87
CA VAL A 328 -1.44 -7.57 -7.52
C VAL A 328 -2.69 -8.34 -7.12
N ALA A 329 -2.64 -9.67 -7.17
CA ALA A 329 -3.78 -10.50 -6.78
C ALA A 329 -4.14 -10.30 -5.31
N TYR A 330 -3.14 -10.18 -4.43
CA TYR A 330 -3.32 -9.94 -3.02
C TYR A 330 -3.95 -8.57 -2.73
N ALA A 331 -3.42 -7.50 -3.34
CA ALA A 331 -3.98 -6.15 -3.22
C ALA A 331 -5.43 -6.07 -3.72
N GLN A 332 -5.75 -6.75 -4.83
CA GLN A 332 -7.13 -6.84 -5.32
C GLN A 332 -8.03 -7.57 -4.35
N TRP A 333 -7.54 -8.67 -3.77
CA TRP A 333 -8.29 -9.41 -2.77
C TRP A 333 -8.56 -8.56 -1.51
N LEU A 334 -7.58 -7.78 -1.05
CA LEU A 334 -7.74 -6.85 0.08
C LEU A 334 -8.79 -5.77 -0.19
N LEU A 335 -8.74 -5.11 -1.36
CA LEU A 335 -9.75 -4.12 -1.75
C LEU A 335 -11.12 -4.76 -1.86
N TRP A 336 -11.24 -5.89 -2.55
CA TRP A 336 -12.49 -6.62 -2.68
C TRP A 336 -13.09 -7.02 -1.32
N LYS A 337 -12.26 -7.48 -0.38
CA LYS A 337 -12.68 -7.83 0.98
C LYS A 337 -13.22 -6.62 1.72
N THR A 338 -12.56 -5.48 1.56
CA THR A 338 -13.00 -4.17 2.10
C THR A 338 -14.37 -3.79 1.55
N LEU A 339 -14.57 -3.87 0.23
CA LEU A 339 -15.86 -3.58 -0.41
C LEU A 339 -16.96 -4.53 0.04
N ARG A 340 -16.65 -5.82 0.22
CA ARG A 340 -17.60 -6.79 0.81
C ARG A 340 -17.97 -6.44 2.24
N ARG A 341 -17.03 -5.96 3.05
CA ARG A 341 -17.28 -5.53 4.42
C ARG A 341 -18.25 -4.34 4.46
N LEU A 342 -18.05 -3.35 3.59
CA LEU A 342 -18.97 -2.21 3.44
C LEU A 342 -20.38 -2.65 3.06
N ARG A 343 -20.52 -3.61 2.12
CA ARG A 343 -21.83 -4.14 1.72
C ARG A 343 -22.55 -4.89 2.84
N ARG A 344 -21.82 -5.75 3.58
CA ARG A 344 -22.40 -6.50 4.72
C ARG A 344 -22.83 -5.59 5.88
N GLY A 345 -22.08 -4.51 6.15
CA GLY A 345 -22.45 -3.51 7.15
C GLY A 345 -23.78 -2.81 6.84
N ARG A 346 -24.14 -2.70 5.55
CA ARG A 346 -25.46 -2.21 5.11
C ARG A 346 -26.56 -3.25 5.31
N GLU A 347 -26.31 -4.51 4.95
CA GLU A 347 -27.30 -5.59 5.05
C GLU A 347 -27.74 -5.87 6.50
N GLN A 348 -26.84 -5.78 7.48
CA GLN A 348 -27.15 -5.98 8.90
C GLN A 348 -28.01 -4.88 9.54
N ARG A 349 -28.36 -3.81 8.81
CA ARG A 349 -29.20 -2.71 9.30
C ARG A 349 -30.56 -2.58 8.62
N VAL A 350 -30.79 -3.33 7.54
CA VAL A 350 -32.06 -3.28 6.76
C VAL A 350 -32.96 -4.49 7.06
N GLY A 351 -32.48 -5.44 7.87
CA GLY A 351 -33.30 -6.46 8.54
C GLY A 351 -33.51 -6.10 9.99
#